data_AF-A0A285NUL6-F1
#
_entry.id   AF-A0A285NUL6-F1
#
_cell.length_a   1.000
_cell.length_b   1.000
_cell.length_c   1.000
_cell.angle_alpha   90.00
_cell.angle_beta   90.00
_cell.angle_gamma   90.00
#
_symmetry.space_group_name_H-M   'P 1'
#
loop_
_entity.id
_entity.type
_entity.pdbx_description
1 polymer ?
#
loop_
_entity_poly.entity_id
_entity_poly.type
_entity_poly.pdbx_seq_one_letter_code
_entity_poly.pdbx_strand_id
1 'polypeptide(L)'
;MIVNRLNIDVYNTEITPYFQTTEKNRIRFLSQLFYKYRNRWLLREILGKVLGDSTLIRGTFIVACFNERGRHTNSIGLNKVLKITNWKETIIDYGENFKLIYTEVTFRSEDVFKLISNIIEDRIYGPIVFIIYTSTDVLDIMAEEVQINQLKKEFSGYYNRLFDN
;
A
#
# COMPACT_ATOMS: atom_id res chain seq x y z
N MET A 1 -8.57 -10.20 -8.64
CA MET A 1 -7.60 -9.23 -8.12
C MET A 1 -6.37 -10.00 -7.65
N ILE A 2 -5.14 -9.59 -7.98
CA ILE A 2 -3.89 -10.34 -7.67
C ILE A 2 -3.77 -10.67 -6.18
N VAL A 3 -4.23 -9.77 -5.32
CA VAL A 3 -4.34 -9.95 -3.86
C VAL A 3 -5.03 -11.28 -3.48
N ASN A 4 -6.12 -11.65 -4.18
CA ASN A 4 -6.84 -12.91 -3.92
C ASN A 4 -6.08 -14.13 -4.45
N ARG A 5 -5.25 -13.98 -5.50
CA ARG A 5 -4.41 -15.07 -6.03
C ARG A 5 -3.21 -15.34 -5.13
N LEU A 6 -2.70 -14.30 -4.48
CA LEU A 6 -1.59 -14.38 -3.52
C LEU A 6 -2.06 -14.72 -2.09
N ASN A 7 -3.36 -14.98 -1.89
CA ASN A 7 -3.98 -15.28 -0.60
C ASN A 7 -3.69 -14.23 0.48
N ILE A 8 -3.67 -12.95 0.09
CA ILE A 8 -3.43 -11.83 0.99
C ILE A 8 -4.78 -11.35 1.55
N ASP A 9 -4.91 -11.36 2.87
CA ASP A 9 -6.00 -10.71 3.58
C ASP A 9 -5.61 -9.26 3.91
N VAL A 10 -6.21 -8.32 3.18
CA VAL A 10 -5.99 -6.88 3.35
C VAL A 10 -6.65 -6.31 4.60
N TYR A 11 -7.53 -7.09 5.23
CA TYR A 11 -8.19 -6.76 6.50
C TYR A 11 -7.48 -7.38 7.69
N ASN A 12 -6.50 -8.27 7.47
CA ASN A 12 -5.65 -8.78 8.54
C ASN A 12 -4.71 -7.68 9.04
N THR A 13 -4.90 -7.34 10.30
CA THR A 13 -4.22 -6.27 11.02
C THR A 13 -3.04 -6.76 11.86
N GLU A 14 -2.93 -8.08 12.06
CA GLU A 14 -1.86 -8.69 12.84
C GLU A 14 -0.60 -8.90 11.99
N ILE A 15 -0.78 -9.14 10.69
CA ILE A 15 0.31 -9.46 9.76
C ILE A 15 0.26 -8.53 8.56
N THR A 16 1.35 -7.80 8.31
CA THR A 16 1.44 -6.95 7.10
C THR A 16 1.31 -7.80 5.84
N PRO A 17 0.66 -7.31 4.77
CA PRO A 17 0.50 -8.04 3.50
C PRO A 17 1.80 -8.67 2.97
N TYR A 18 2.94 -8.00 3.14
CA TYR A 18 4.25 -8.52 2.77
C TYR A 18 4.57 -9.88 3.41
N PHE A 19 4.26 -10.07 4.70
CA PHE A 19 4.54 -11.30 5.43
C PHE A 19 3.50 -12.40 5.21
N GLN A 20 2.38 -12.09 4.53
CA GLN A 20 1.35 -13.08 4.19
C GLN A 20 1.67 -13.84 2.88
N THR A 21 2.64 -13.37 2.08
CA THR A 21 3.03 -14.00 0.82
C THR A 21 4.46 -14.54 0.86
N THR A 22 4.80 -15.40 -0.10
CA THR A 22 6.14 -15.99 -0.20
C THR A 22 7.16 -14.95 -0.67
N GLU A 23 8.44 -15.18 -0.36
CA GLU A 23 9.52 -14.30 -0.79
C GLU A 23 9.58 -14.08 -2.31
N LYS A 24 9.28 -15.14 -3.08
CA LYS A 24 9.26 -15.10 -4.54
C LYS A 24 8.18 -14.16 -5.09
N ASN A 25 7.17 -13.84 -4.28
CA ASN A 25 6.03 -13.01 -4.65
C ASN A 25 6.08 -11.60 -4.05
N ARG A 26 7.20 -11.20 -3.43
CA ARG A 26 7.33 -9.89 -2.78
C ARG A 26 8.68 -9.24 -2.97
N ILE A 27 8.69 -7.92 -2.91
CA ILE A 27 9.89 -7.08 -2.83
C ILE A 27 9.59 -5.89 -1.92
N ARG A 28 10.57 -5.52 -1.08
CA ARG A 28 10.46 -4.41 -0.10
C ARG A 28 11.50 -3.35 -0.39
N PHE A 29 11.08 -2.09 -0.39
CA PHE A 29 11.96 -0.92 -0.36
C PHE A 29 11.78 -0.19 0.95
N LEU A 30 12.85 0.36 1.51
CA LEU A 30 12.74 1.24 2.68
C LEU A 30 12.28 2.63 2.21
N SER A 31 11.25 3.19 2.84
CA SER A 31 10.70 4.51 2.48
C SER A 31 11.73 5.64 2.61
N GLN A 32 12.77 5.46 3.44
CA GLN A 32 13.92 6.35 3.53
C GLN A 32 14.63 6.57 2.17
N LEU A 33 14.55 5.60 1.26
CA LEU A 33 15.09 5.72 -0.10
C LEU A 33 14.43 6.86 -0.88
N PHE A 34 13.17 7.17 -0.58
CA PHE A 34 12.34 8.14 -1.28
C PHE A 34 12.02 9.41 -0.46
N TYR A 35 12.27 9.37 0.85
CA TYR A 35 11.99 10.45 1.80
C TYR A 35 12.67 11.77 1.43
N LYS A 36 11.98 12.89 1.71
CA LYS A 36 12.36 14.26 1.30
C LYS A 36 12.64 14.36 -0.19
N TYR A 37 11.79 13.75 -1.01
CA TYR A 37 11.88 13.75 -2.48
C TYR A 37 13.17 13.16 -3.07
N ARG A 38 13.90 12.35 -2.30
CA ARG A 38 15.04 11.58 -2.82
C ARG A 38 14.56 10.54 -3.82
N ASN A 39 15.40 10.23 -4.81
CA ASN A 39 15.14 9.15 -5.77
C ASN A 39 13.71 9.12 -6.37
N ARG A 40 13.10 10.29 -6.60
CA ARG A 40 11.75 10.38 -7.19
C ARG A 40 11.66 9.70 -8.56
N TRP A 41 12.73 9.78 -9.34
CA TRP A 41 12.83 9.09 -10.63
C TRP A 41 12.70 7.58 -10.44
N LEU A 42 13.41 7.01 -9.46
CA LEU A 42 13.38 5.59 -9.13
C LEU A 42 11.99 5.16 -8.67
N LEU A 43 11.33 5.94 -7.81
CA LEU A 43 9.95 5.66 -7.41
C LEU A 43 9.02 5.64 -8.62
N ARG A 44 9.16 6.60 -9.56
CA ARG A 44 8.36 6.61 -10.80
C ARG A 44 8.64 5.39 -11.67
N GLU A 45 9.89 4.98 -11.81
CA GLU A 45 10.24 3.79 -12.58
C GLU A 45 9.66 2.53 -11.96
N ILE A 46 9.83 2.34 -10.65
CA ILE A 46 9.25 1.21 -9.92
C ILE A 46 7.74 1.16 -10.15
N LEU A 47 7.04 2.28 -9.94
CA LEU A 47 5.59 2.33 -10.14
C LEU A 47 5.18 2.10 -11.59
N GLY A 48 5.94 2.63 -12.55
CA GLY A 48 5.68 2.39 -13.98
C GLY A 48 5.73 0.90 -14.33
N LYS A 49 6.70 0.16 -13.76
CA LYS A 49 6.81 -1.29 -13.97
C LYS A 49 5.70 -2.08 -13.27
N VAL A 50 5.32 -1.67 -12.07
CA VAL A 50 4.32 -2.38 -11.24
C VAL A 50 2.90 -2.16 -11.76
N LEU A 51 2.58 -0.93 -12.15
CA LEU A 51 1.23 -0.57 -12.60
C LEU A 51 1.01 -0.89 -14.09
N GLY A 52 2.08 -0.91 -14.89
CA GLY A 52 2.01 -1.10 -16.33
C GLY A 52 1.06 -0.09 -16.98
N ASP A 53 0.25 -0.56 -17.94
CA ASP A 53 -0.74 0.26 -18.66
C ASP A 53 -2.07 0.41 -17.91
N SER A 54 -2.13 0.04 -16.63
CA SER A 54 -3.35 0.15 -15.84
C SER A 54 -3.78 1.60 -15.74
N THR A 55 -5.02 1.91 -16.12
CA THR A 55 -5.58 3.27 -16.06
C THR A 55 -6.27 3.57 -14.73
N LEU A 56 -6.79 2.54 -14.07
CA LEU A 56 -7.50 2.63 -12.79
C LEU A 56 -6.94 1.62 -11.79
N ILE A 57 -6.80 2.06 -10.55
CA ILE A 57 -6.30 1.29 -9.43
C ILE A 57 -7.36 1.26 -8.35
N ARG A 58 -7.61 0.07 -7.79
CA ARG A 58 -8.44 -0.11 -6.58
C ARG A 58 -7.51 -0.24 -5.38
N GLY A 59 -7.67 0.64 -4.40
CA GLY A 59 -6.91 0.60 -3.15
C GLY A 59 -7.84 0.49 -1.95
N THR A 60 -7.35 -0.21 -0.92
CA THR A 60 -8.02 -0.33 0.38
C THR A 60 -7.29 0.51 1.42
N PHE A 61 -8.04 1.25 2.24
CA PHE A 61 -7.51 2.21 3.22
C PHE A 61 -8.22 2.10 4.57
N ILE A 62 -7.51 2.27 5.69
CA ILE A 62 -8.10 2.30 7.04
C ILE A 62 -8.47 3.74 7.41
N VAL A 63 -9.77 4.06 7.46
CA VAL A 63 -10.29 5.43 7.56
C VAL A 63 -10.76 5.84 8.94
N ALA A 64 -11.05 4.87 9.80
CA ALA A 64 -11.47 5.14 11.16
C ALA A 64 -11.38 3.87 11.99
N CYS A 65 -11.50 4.05 13.30
CA CYS A 65 -11.84 2.98 14.20
C CYS A 65 -13.08 3.35 15.04
N PHE A 66 -13.73 2.34 15.59
CA PHE A 66 -14.73 2.47 16.64
C PHE A 66 -14.19 1.83 17.90
N ASN A 67 -14.47 2.45 19.04
CA ASN A 67 -14.38 1.82 20.35
C ASN A 67 -15.58 2.23 21.21
N GLU A 68 -15.59 1.88 22.49
CA GLU A 68 -16.64 2.24 23.46
C GLU A 68 -16.93 3.75 23.54
N ARG A 69 -15.96 4.60 23.13
CA ARG A 69 -16.10 6.07 23.12
C ARG A 69 -16.63 6.62 21.79
N GLY A 70 -16.99 5.76 20.85
CA GLY A 70 -17.54 6.12 19.54
C GLY A 70 -16.53 6.03 18.40
N ARG A 71 -16.85 6.71 17.29
CA ARG A 71 -16.05 6.73 16.05
C ARG A 71 -14.87 7.68 16.20
N HIS A 72 -13.66 7.16 16.04
CA HIS A 72 -12.44 7.95 15.89
C HIS A 72 -12.06 7.92 14.41
N THR A 73 -12.28 9.04 13.73
CA THR A 73 -11.92 9.15 12.31
C THR A 73 -10.43 9.39 12.20
N ASN A 74 -9.72 8.49 11.52
CA ASN A 74 -8.36 8.78 11.09
C ASN A 74 -8.51 9.75 9.92
N SER A 75 -8.09 10.99 10.10
CA SER A 75 -8.02 11.95 9.00
C SER A 75 -6.88 11.55 8.07
N ILE A 76 -7.04 10.46 7.32
CA ILE A 76 -6.04 10.01 6.32
C ILE A 76 -5.72 11.17 5.37
N GLY A 77 -6.70 12.04 5.09
CA GLY A 77 -6.51 13.17 4.19
C GLY A 77 -6.48 12.74 2.72
N LEU A 78 -7.07 11.58 2.38
CA LEU A 78 -7.13 11.11 0.99
C LEU A 78 -7.77 12.14 0.06
N ASN A 79 -8.78 12.88 0.53
CA ASN A 79 -9.43 13.96 -0.22
C ASN A 79 -8.50 15.14 -0.57
N LYS A 80 -7.35 15.29 0.13
CA LYS A 80 -6.33 16.29 -0.22
C LYS A 80 -5.50 15.85 -1.44
N VAL A 81 -5.49 14.55 -1.73
CA VAL A 81 -4.62 13.95 -2.75
C VAL A 81 -5.41 13.44 -3.95
N LEU A 82 -6.57 12.82 -3.70
CA LEU A 82 -7.45 12.16 -4.66
C LEU A 82 -8.82 12.82 -4.70
N LYS A 83 -9.41 12.88 -5.90
CA LYS A 83 -10.85 13.10 -6.05
C LYS A 83 -11.57 11.77 -5.89
N ILE A 84 -12.20 11.56 -4.73
CA ILE A 84 -12.92 10.32 -4.44
C ILE A 84 -14.40 10.50 -4.76
N THR A 85 -14.92 9.68 -5.67
CA THR A 85 -16.34 9.69 -6.04
C THR A 85 -17.08 8.39 -5.71
N ASN A 86 -16.36 7.35 -5.25
CA ASN A 86 -16.88 6.01 -5.04
C ASN A 86 -16.58 5.44 -3.64
N TRP A 87 -16.73 6.26 -2.61
CA TRP A 87 -16.46 5.88 -1.22
C TRP A 87 -17.43 4.80 -0.73
N LYS A 88 -16.89 3.68 -0.25
CA LYS A 88 -17.68 2.61 0.40
C LYS A 88 -16.94 2.14 1.65
N GLU A 89 -17.64 2.12 2.78
CA GLU A 89 -17.07 1.67 4.06
C GLU A 89 -17.37 0.19 4.31
N THR A 90 -16.37 -0.52 4.85
CA THR A 90 -16.48 -1.88 5.37
C THR A 90 -16.01 -1.86 6.81
N ILE A 91 -16.81 -2.40 7.73
CA ILE A 91 -16.49 -2.45 9.16
C ILE A 91 -16.05 -3.87 9.51
N ILE A 92 -14.90 -3.99 10.16
CA ILE A 92 -14.31 -5.26 10.60
C ILE A 92 -14.16 -5.21 12.11
N ASP A 93 -14.61 -6.25 12.81
CA ASP A 93 -14.36 -6.39 14.25
C ASP A 93 -12.87 -6.67 14.48
N TYR A 94 -12.26 -5.93 15.40
CA TYR A 94 -10.85 -6.02 15.75
C TYR A 94 -10.72 -6.13 17.27
N GLY A 95 -10.71 -7.36 17.78
CA GLY A 95 -10.78 -7.61 19.23
C GLY A 95 -12.17 -7.34 19.81
N GLU A 96 -12.27 -7.40 21.14
CA GLU A 96 -13.57 -7.44 21.83
C GLU A 96 -14.38 -6.14 21.72
N ASN A 97 -13.72 -4.97 21.80
CA ASN A 97 -14.39 -3.67 21.87
C ASN A 97 -13.85 -2.65 20.87
N PHE A 98 -13.23 -3.11 19.78
CA PHE A 98 -12.67 -2.24 18.77
C PHE A 98 -13.08 -2.72 17.37
N LYS A 99 -13.39 -1.78 16.49
CA LYS A 99 -13.71 -2.07 15.09
C LYS A 99 -12.88 -1.17 14.20
N LEU A 100 -12.46 -1.68 13.07
CA LEU A 100 -11.77 -0.92 12.04
C LEU A 100 -12.72 -0.65 10.88
N ILE A 101 -12.66 0.57 10.37
CA ILE A 101 -13.39 0.96 9.17
C ILE A 101 -12.39 1.06 8.03
N TYR A 102 -12.60 0.23 7.04
CA TYR A 102 -11.88 0.26 5.78
C TYR A 102 -12.73 0.95 4.72
N THR A 103 -12.07 1.56 3.73
CA THR A 103 -12.73 1.96 2.50
C THR A 103 -11.98 1.42 1.29
N GLU A 104 -12.73 1.08 0.25
CA GLU A 104 -12.18 0.77 -1.05
C GLU A 104 -12.47 1.94 -1.99
N VAL A 105 -11.42 2.45 -2.65
CA VAL A 105 -11.51 3.57 -3.58
C VAL A 105 -10.87 3.18 -4.90
N THR A 106 -11.48 3.64 -6.00
CA THR A 106 -10.91 3.49 -7.35
C THR A 106 -10.43 4.85 -7.82
N PHE A 107 -9.18 4.94 -8.23
CA PHE A 107 -8.55 6.19 -8.66
C PHE A 107 -7.61 5.95 -9.84
N ARG A 108 -7.14 7.01 -10.48
CA ARG A 108 -6.29 6.88 -11.66
C ARG A 108 -4.88 6.45 -11.26
N SER A 109 -4.24 5.63 -12.09
CA SER A 109 -2.86 5.20 -11.84
C SER A 109 -1.87 6.37 -11.75
N GLU A 110 -2.13 7.47 -12.47
CA GLU A 110 -1.35 8.71 -12.40
C GLU A 110 -1.31 9.32 -10.98
N ASP A 111 -2.34 9.07 -10.17
CA ASP A 111 -2.40 9.57 -8.80
C ASP A 111 -1.60 8.73 -7.80
N VAL A 112 -1.24 7.48 -8.14
CA VAL A 112 -0.52 6.55 -7.24
C VAL A 112 0.81 7.15 -6.78
N PHE A 113 1.57 7.74 -7.70
CA PHE A 113 2.85 8.38 -7.35
C PHE A 113 2.67 9.49 -6.32
N LYS A 114 1.69 10.37 -6.55
CA LYS A 114 1.38 11.48 -5.63
C LYS A 114 0.95 10.93 -4.27
N LEU A 115 0.13 9.90 -4.28
CA LEU A 115 -0.41 9.29 -3.08
C LEU A 115 0.68 8.63 -2.22
N ILE A 116 1.49 7.74 -2.80
CA ILE A 116 2.62 7.09 -2.12
C ILE A 116 3.61 8.14 -1.62
N SER A 117 3.92 9.16 -2.43
CA SER A 117 4.81 10.25 -2.00
C SER A 117 4.27 10.99 -0.76
N ASN A 118 2.97 11.23 -0.67
CA ASN A 118 2.42 11.90 0.51
C ASN A 118 2.43 11.01 1.77
N ILE A 119 2.34 9.68 1.63
CA ILE A 119 2.48 8.74 2.76
C ILE A 119 3.90 8.72 3.28
N ILE A 120 4.87 8.57 2.37
CA ILE A 120 6.30 8.52 2.72
C ILE A 120 6.74 9.82 3.42
N GLU A 121 6.12 10.96 3.07
CA GLU A 121 6.43 12.27 3.66
C GLU A 121 5.59 12.61 4.89
N ASP A 122 4.87 11.64 5.48
CA ASP A 122 3.99 11.83 6.65
C ASP A 122 2.89 12.88 6.47
N ARG A 123 2.48 13.16 5.23
CA ARG A 123 1.44 14.18 4.91
C ARG A 123 0.03 13.61 4.91
N ILE A 124 -0.08 12.30 4.68
CA ILE A 124 -1.31 11.53 4.80
C ILE A 124 -0.99 10.25 5.57
N TYR A 125 -1.94 9.78 6.38
CA TYR A 125 -1.69 8.70 7.34
C TYR A 125 -2.49 7.45 7.03
N GLY A 126 -1.81 6.30 7.07
CA GLY A 126 -2.46 4.99 6.97
C GLY A 126 -2.04 4.26 5.70
N PRO A 127 -1.93 2.92 5.80
CA PRO A 127 -1.45 2.14 4.69
C PRO A 127 -2.48 2.11 3.57
N ILE A 128 -1.96 2.04 2.35
CA ILE A 128 -2.75 1.68 1.17
C ILE A 128 -2.42 0.25 0.89
N VAL A 129 -3.44 -0.58 0.73
CA VAL A 129 -3.25 -1.97 0.37
C VAL A 129 -3.85 -2.24 -1.00
N PHE A 130 -2.99 -2.60 -1.93
CA PHE A 130 -3.29 -3.26 -3.21
C PHE A 130 -2.06 -4.13 -3.58
N ILE A 131 -1.74 -4.34 -4.86
CA ILE A 131 -0.43 -4.93 -5.24
C ILE A 131 0.77 -4.15 -4.67
N ILE A 132 0.54 -2.97 -4.09
CA ILE A 132 1.48 -2.18 -3.32
C ILE A 132 0.92 -1.99 -1.91
N TYR A 133 1.75 -2.25 -0.90
CA TYR A 133 1.56 -1.83 0.47
C TYR A 133 2.56 -0.71 0.76
N THR A 134 2.11 0.40 1.33
CA THR A 134 3.01 1.51 1.66
C THR A 134 2.73 2.06 3.05
N SER A 135 3.79 2.36 3.78
CA SER A 135 3.79 3.10 5.03
C SER A 135 4.92 4.13 5.03
N THR A 136 5.06 4.82 6.15
CA THR A 136 6.15 5.75 6.44
C THR A 136 7.53 5.06 6.44
N ASP A 137 7.56 3.74 6.66
CA ASP A 137 8.79 2.95 6.80
C ASP A 137 9.13 2.14 5.56
N VAL A 138 8.13 1.62 4.86
CA VAL A 138 8.33 0.69 3.74
C VAL A 138 7.41 0.96 2.54
N LEU A 139 7.90 0.57 1.37
CA LEU A 139 7.14 0.35 0.15
C LEU A 139 7.30 -1.11 -0.25
N ASP A 140 6.25 -1.89 -0.02
CA ASP A 140 6.17 -3.30 -0.34
C ASP A 140 5.37 -3.50 -1.62
N ILE A 141 5.86 -4.37 -2.50
CA ILE A 141 5.17 -4.74 -3.73
C ILE A 141 4.98 -6.25 -3.71
N MET A 142 3.76 -6.70 -4.01
CA MET A 142 3.37 -8.10 -4.07
C MET A 142 2.79 -8.40 -5.46
N ALA A 143 3.38 -9.38 -6.14
CA ALA A 143 3.05 -9.71 -7.52
C ALA A 143 3.41 -11.17 -7.85
N GLU A 144 3.17 -11.58 -9.10
CA GLU A 144 3.58 -12.89 -9.60
C GLU A 144 5.11 -13.02 -9.61
N GLU A 145 5.63 -14.25 -9.42
CA GLU A 145 7.07 -14.51 -9.26
C GLU A 145 7.92 -13.93 -10.41
N VAL A 146 7.44 -14.05 -11.65
CA VAL A 146 8.14 -13.53 -12.83
C VAL A 146 8.33 -12.02 -12.74
N GLN A 147 7.30 -11.28 -12.32
CA GLN A 147 7.36 -9.82 -12.19
C GLN A 147 8.29 -9.42 -11.03
N ILE A 148 8.20 -10.10 -9.90
CA ILE A 148 9.06 -9.84 -8.75
C ILE A 148 10.52 -10.13 -9.06
N ASN A 149 10.83 -11.24 -9.73
CA ASN A 149 12.19 -11.57 -10.15
C ASN A 149 12.76 -10.51 -11.12
N GLN A 150 11.93 -9.97 -12.02
CA GLN A 150 12.33 -8.86 -12.89
C GLN A 150 12.64 -7.60 -12.08
N LEU A 151 11.78 -7.23 -11.12
CA LEU A 151 12.00 -6.08 -10.24
C LEU A 151 13.25 -6.25 -9.37
N LYS A 152 13.46 -7.43 -8.76
CA LYS A 152 14.64 -7.73 -7.94
C LYS A 152 15.93 -7.65 -8.77
N LYS A 153 15.91 -8.09 -10.03
CA LYS A 153 17.05 -7.98 -10.95
C LYS A 153 17.36 -6.53 -11.29
N GLU A 154 16.35 -5.77 -11.71
CA GLU A 154 16.48 -4.37 -12.16
C GLU A 154 16.87 -3.43 -11.00
N PHE A 155 16.29 -3.63 -9.81
CA PHE A 155 16.50 -2.79 -8.64
C PHE A 155 17.38 -3.43 -7.57
N SER A 156 18.25 -4.35 -7.97
CA SER A 156 19.08 -5.14 -7.05
C SER A 156 19.89 -4.30 -6.05
N GLY A 157 20.32 -3.09 -6.43
CA GLY A 157 21.06 -2.17 -5.54
C GLY A 157 20.20 -1.38 -4.54
N TYR A 158 18.87 -1.48 -4.60
CA TYR A 158 17.96 -0.56 -3.91
C TYR A 158 16.97 -1.22 -2.95
N TYR A 159 16.61 -2.48 -3.19
CA TYR A 159 15.60 -3.15 -2.39
C TYR A 159 16.21 -3.79 -1.12
N ASN A 160 15.40 -3.92 -0.08
CA ASN A 160 15.78 -4.50 1.20
C ASN A 160 15.81 -6.03 1.10
N ARG A 161 16.99 -6.62 1.35
CA ARG A 161 17.24 -8.07 1.28
C ARG A 161 17.17 -8.79 2.63
N LEU A 162 16.84 -8.11 3.72
CA LEU A 162 16.85 -8.70 5.07
C LEU A 162 15.94 -9.94 5.20
N PHE A 163 14.91 -10.05 4.36
CA PHE A 163 13.93 -11.12 4.37
C PHE A 163 13.88 -11.90 3.04
N ASP A 164 14.95 -11.81 2.25
CA ASP A 164 15.19 -12.62 1.06
C ASP A 164 16.17 -13.75 1.42
N ASN A 165 15.71 -15.01 1.45
CA ASN A 165 16.47 -16.22 1.80
C ASN A 165 16.51 -17.24 0.65
#